data_AF-A0A1Y0UVN3-F1
#
_entry.id   AF-A0A1Y0UVN3-F1
#
_cell.length_a   1.000
_cell.length_b   1.000
_cell.length_c   1.000
_cell.angle_alpha   90.00
_cell.angle_beta   90.00
_cell.angle_gamma   90.00
#
_symmetry.space_group_name_H-M   'P 1'
#
loop_
_entity.id
_entity.type
_entity.pdbx_description
1 polymer ?
#
loop_
_entity_poly.entity_id
_entity_poly.type
_entity_poly.pdbx_seq_one_letter_code
_entity_poly.pdbx_strand_id
1 'polypeptide(L)' 'MSKMPTDNSLNHKAHSVMCELAGLSDVLDGLQACGERPPLEWLHKWVERLHHELDGAILEDLKARGAR' A
#
# COMPACT_ATOMS: atom_id res chain seq x y z
N MET A 1 -11.02 26.16 -20.35
CA MET A 1 -11.07 24.69 -20.24
C MET A 1 -10.22 24.29 -19.04
N SER A 2 -10.86 23.91 -17.94
CA SER A 2 -10.17 23.50 -16.71
C SER A 2 -9.47 22.16 -16.98
N LYS A 3 -8.14 22.11 -16.90
CA LYS A 3 -7.40 20.84 -16.88
C LYS A 3 -7.88 20.11 -15.63
N MET A 4 -8.68 19.06 -15.80
CA MET A 4 -8.94 18.11 -14.72
C MET A 4 -7.57 17.66 -14.18
N PRO A 5 -7.37 17.63 -12.85
CA PRO A 5 -6.15 17.09 -12.30
C PRO A 5 -6.01 15.66 -12.81
N THR A 6 -4.85 15.33 -13.37
CA THR A 6 -4.46 13.93 -13.59
C THR A 6 -4.69 13.22 -12.27
N ASP A 7 -5.68 12.34 -12.25
CA ASP A 7 -5.93 11.44 -11.14
C ASP A 7 -4.65 10.63 -10.98
N ASN A 8 -3.80 11.02 -10.03
CA ASN A 8 -2.55 10.33 -9.78
C ASN A 8 -2.94 9.03 -9.05
N SER A 9 -3.39 8.04 -9.82
CA SER A 9 -3.70 6.68 -9.36
C SER A 9 -2.59 6.15 -8.45
N LEU A 10 -1.32 6.44 -8.79
CA LEU A 10 -0.16 6.14 -7.95
C LEU A 10 -0.20 6.83 -6.58
N ASN A 11 -0.52 8.13 -6.52
CA ASN A 11 -0.61 8.85 -5.24
C ASN A 11 -1.75 8.29 -4.37
N HIS A 12 -2.91 7.99 -4.97
CA HIS A 12 -4.02 7.36 -4.27
C HIS A 12 -3.63 5.97 -3.75
N LYS A 13 -2.97 5.14 -4.56
CA LYS A 13 -2.51 3.81 -4.15
C LYS A 13 -1.42 3.85 -3.10
N ALA A 14 -0.42 4.71 -3.25
CA ALA A 14 0.61 4.92 -2.24
C ALA A 14 0.00 5.38 -0.91
N HIS A 15 -0.96 6.30 -0.94
CA HIS A 15 -1.67 6.74 0.26
C HIS A 15 -2.46 5.59 0.91
N SER A 16 -3.18 4.77 0.12
CA SER A 16 -3.88 3.58 0.61
C SER A 16 -2.93 2.60 1.30
N VAL A 17 -1.78 2.30 0.69
CA VAL A 17 -0.75 1.42 1.27
C VAL A 17 -0.21 1.99 2.58
N MET A 18 0.02 3.31 2.66
CA MET A 18 0.45 3.96 3.90
C MET A 18 -0.61 3.87 5.02
N CYS A 19 -1.89 4.02 4.69
CA CYS A 19 -2.98 3.84 5.66
C CYS A 19 -3.06 2.39 6.16
N GLU A 20 -2.93 1.42 5.26
CA GLU A 20 -2.91 -0.01 5.62
C GLU A 20 -1.70 -0.35 6.50
N LEU A 21 -0.52 0.23 6.23
CA LEU A 21 0.66 0.08 7.09
C LEU A 21 0.46 0.68 8.49
N ALA A 22 -0.21 1.83 8.58
CA ALA A 22 -0.56 2.42 9.88
C ALA A 22 -1.50 1.51 10.67
N GLY A 23 -2.55 0.98 10.02
CA GLY A 23 -3.46 0.02 10.66
C GLY A 23 -2.77 -1.29 11.06
N LEU A 24 -1.81 -1.77 10.28
CA LEU A 24 -0.98 -2.92 10.65
C LEU A 24 -0.14 -2.61 11.90
N SER A 25 0.44 -1.41 12.00
CA SER A 25 1.17 -0.97 13.20
C SER A 25 0.27 -1.03 14.44
N ASP A 26 -0.95 -0.49 14.36
CA ASP A 26 -1.90 -0.51 15.47
C ASP A 26 -2.26 -1.94 15.92
N VAL A 27 -2.43 -2.85 14.97
CA VAL A 27 -2.69 -4.28 15.27
C VAL A 27 -1.49 -4.92 15.95
N LEU A 28 -0.27 -4.65 15.48
CA LEU A 28 0.95 -5.19 16.07
C LEU A 28 1.19 -4.67 17.48
N ASP A 29 0.92 -3.38 17.73
CA ASP A 29 0.98 -2.79 19.06
C ASP A 29 -0.05 -3.46 20.00
N GLY A 30 -1.27 -3.71 19.51
CA GLY A 30 -2.30 -4.44 20.25
C GLY A 30 -1.89 -5.87 20.61
N LEU A 31 -1.34 -6.63 19.65
CA LEU A 31 -0.84 -7.98 19.88
C LEU A 31 0.32 -7.98 20.89
N GLN A 32 1.25 -7.04 20.75
CA GLN A 32 2.38 -6.90 21.67
C GLN A 32 1.90 -6.57 23.09
N ALA A 33 0.90 -5.69 23.24
CA ALA A 33 0.32 -5.37 24.54
C ALA A 33 -0.34 -6.58 25.21
N CYS A 34 -0.91 -7.50 24.42
CA CYS A 34 -1.48 -8.76 24.88
C CYS A 34 -0.43 -9.88 25.08
N GLY A 35 0.84 -9.65 24.75
CA GLY A 35 1.88 -10.69 24.79
C GLY A 35 1.75 -11.75 23.70
N GLU A 36 0.96 -11.47 22.65
CA GLU A 36 0.76 -12.34 21.51
C GLU A 36 1.77 -12.03 20.41
N ARG A 37 2.00 -13.02 19.53
CA ARG A 37 2.80 -12.84 18.31
C ARG A 37 1.91 -13.08 17.10
N PRO A 38 1.96 -12.20 16.09
CA PRO A 38 1.24 -12.44 14.86
C PRO A 38 1.76 -13.73 14.18
N PRO A 39 0.89 -14.53 13.55
CA PRO A 39 1.33 -15.63 12.71
C PRO A 39 2.23 -15.12 11.57
N LEU A 40 3.40 -15.73 11.39
CA LEU A 40 4.37 -15.29 10.37
C LEU A 40 3.78 -15.35 8.95
N GLU A 41 2.96 -16.36 8.65
CA GLU A 41 2.28 -16.48 7.36
C GLU A 41 1.31 -15.31 7.11
N TRP A 42 0.61 -14.86 8.16
CA TRP A 42 -0.30 -13.72 8.07
C TRP A 42 0.46 -12.42 7.77
N LEU A 43 1.59 -12.18 8.47
CA LEU A 43 2.47 -11.05 8.21
C LEU A 43 3.04 -11.09 6.78
N HIS A 44 3.50 -12.27 6.34
CA HIS A 44 4.06 -12.45 5.01
C HIS A 44 3.06 -12.10 3.91
N LYS A 45 1.83 -12.64 4.00
CA LYS A 45 0.73 -12.32 3.06
C LYS A 45 0.40 -10.83 3.04
N TRP A 46 0.45 -10.17 4.20
CA TRP A 46 0.21 -8.74 4.31
C TRP A 46 1.27 -7.91 3.58
N VAL A 47 2.55 -8.22 3.82
CA VAL A 47 3.67 -7.55 3.15
C VAL A 47 3.64 -7.80 1.64
N GLU A 48 3.41 -9.04 1.22
CA GLU A 48 3.31 -9.43 -0.19
C GLU A 48 2.20 -8.66 -0.91
N ARG A 49 1.01 -8.54 -0.30
CA ARG A 49 -0.10 -7.77 -0.86
C ARG A 49 0.28 -6.30 -1.06
N LEU A 50 0.76 -5.64 -0.01
CA LEU A 50 1.10 -4.21 -0.08
C LEU A 50 2.21 -3.93 -1.10
N HIS A 51 3.21 -4.81 -1.16
CA HIS A 51 4.26 -4.76 -2.16
C HIS A 51 3.69 -4.82 -3.58
N HIS A 52 2.86 -5.84 -3.89
CA HIS A 52 2.26 -5.98 -5.22
C HIS A 52 1.34 -4.82 -5.60
N GLU A 53 0.56 -4.28 -4.64
CA GLU A 53 -0.31 -3.14 -4.91
C GLU A 53 0.49 -1.88 -5.25
N LEU A 54 1.59 -1.62 -4.53
CA LEU A 54 2.43 -0.46 -4.79
C LEU A 54 3.26 -0.63 -6.06
N ASP A 55 3.86 -1.80 -6.27
CA ASP A 55 4.65 -2.11 -7.47
C ASP A 55 3.77 -2.03 -8.73
N GLY A 56 2.58 -2.62 -8.69
CA GLY A 56 1.59 -2.52 -9.78
C GLY A 56 1.25 -1.07 -10.12
N ALA A 57 0.98 -0.23 -9.11
CA ALA A 57 0.67 1.18 -9.31
C ALA A 57 1.86 1.96 -9.93
N ILE A 58 3.09 1.65 -9.52
CA ILE A 58 4.31 2.25 -10.08
C ILE A 58 4.47 1.84 -11.55
N LEU A 59 4.32 0.56 -11.87
CA LEU A 59 4.43 0.06 -13.24
C LEU A 59 3.36 0.66 -14.17
N GLU A 60 2.13 0.81 -13.68
CA GLU A 60 1.05 1.48 -14.43
C GLU A 60 1.36 2.96 -14.70
N ASP A 61 1.86 3.68 -13.70
CA ASP A 61 2.26 5.09 -13.85
C ASP A 61 3.45 5.24 -14.82
N LEU A 62 4.47 4.37 -14.71
CA LEU A 62 5.60 4.36 -15.65
C LEU A 62 5.14 4.07 -17.08
N LYS A 63 4.23 3.11 -17.28
CA LYS A 63 3.66 2.80 -18.59
C LYS A 63 2.86 3.98 -19.14
N ALA A 64 2.08 4.66 -18.30
CA ALA A 64 1.32 5.85 -18.69
C ALA A 64 2.23 7.02 -19.09
N ARG A 65 3.41 7.14 -18.45
CA ARG A 65 4.41 8.17 -18.78
C ARG A 65 5.26 7.84 -20.02
N GLY A 66 5.52 6.56 -20.28
CA GLY A 66 6.32 6.07 -21.40
C GLY A 66 5.56 5.85 -22.71
N ALA A 67 4.23 5.94 -22.71
CA ALA A 67 3.38 5.84 -23.91
C ALA A 67 3.25 7.18 -24.67
N ARG A 68 4.34 7.95 -24.79
CA ARG A 68 4.46 9.14 -25.64
C ARG A 68 5.48 8.95 -26.74
#